data_AF-A0A1S8RPI9-F1
#
_entry.id   AF-A0A1S8RPI9-F1
#
_cell.length_a   1.000
_cell.length_b   1.000
_cell.length_c   1.000
_cell.angle_alpha   90.00
_cell.angle_beta   90.00
_cell.angle_gamma   90.00
#
_symmetry.space_group_name_H-M   'P 1'
#
loop_
_entity.id
_entity.type
_entity.pdbx_description
1 polymer ?
#
loop_
_entity_poly.entity_id
_entity_poly.type
_entity_poly.pdbx_seq_one_letter_code
_entity_poly.pdbx_strand_id
1 'polypeptide(L)'
;MIWFYKKVNKGNTRISTIVCNTGMFYFRNIIAIAGVVACFLNQVAIAAICLATLVFLLYKFIAKEEIIIKEIKSQGGKNSKFMSYSGNKYSFKNPLTITIINQNN
;
A
#
# COMPACT_ATOMS: atom_id res chain seq x y z
N MET A 1 -6.84 1.01 -3.84
CA MET A 1 -6.04 0.26 -2.86
C MET A 1 -4.67 0.89 -2.78
N ILE A 2 -4.24 1.24 -1.57
CA ILE A 2 -2.95 1.89 -1.29
C ILE A 2 -2.07 0.80 -0.69
N TRP A 3 -0.84 0.64 -1.19
CA TRP A 3 0.11 -0.31 -0.61
C TRP A 3 0.94 0.37 0.47
N PHE A 4 1.17 -0.31 1.57
CA PHE A 4 1.90 0.15 2.73
C PHE A 4 3.06 -0.79 3.01
N TYR A 5 4.18 -0.22 3.42
CA TYR A 5 5.28 -0.98 4.02
C TYR A 5 5.57 -0.44 5.42
N LYS A 6 5.81 -1.36 6.36
CA LYS A 6 6.16 -1.02 7.74
C LYS A 6 7.67 -0.86 7.85
N LYS A 7 8.12 0.29 8.35
CA LYS A 7 9.49 0.58 8.74
C LYS A 7 9.55 0.77 10.25
N VAL A 8 10.25 -0.13 10.94
CA VAL A 8 10.47 -0.03 12.38
C VAL A 8 11.77 0.74 12.61
N ASN A 9 11.73 1.78 13.44
CA ASN A 9 12.94 2.55 13.74
C ASN A 9 13.76 1.80 14.80
N LYS A 10 14.93 1.29 14.41
CA LYS A 10 15.80 0.43 15.25
C LYS A 10 16.24 1.11 16.55
N GLY A 11 16.25 2.44 16.62
CA GLY A 11 16.64 3.21 17.83
C GLY A 11 15.50 3.54 18.80
N ASN A 12 14.23 3.42 18.37
CA ASN A 12 13.07 3.64 19.23
C ASN A 12 12.03 2.58 18.89
N THR A 13 12.13 1.43 19.57
CA THR A 13 11.27 0.25 19.36
C THR A 13 9.78 0.54 19.53
N ARG A 14 9.44 1.69 20.15
CA ARG A 14 8.07 2.17 20.34
C ARG A 14 7.52 2.93 19.14
N ILE A 15 8.32 3.30 18.14
CA ILE A 15 7.86 4.07 16.98
C ILE A 15 7.91 3.20 15.72
N SER A 16 6.73 2.90 15.18
CA SER A 16 6.56 2.23 13.89
C SER A 16 6.08 3.25 12.86
N THR A 17 6.82 3.38 11.76
CA THR A 17 6.44 4.26 10.65
C THR A 17 5.94 3.40 9.49
N ILE A 18 4.71 3.59 9.08
CA ILE A 18 4.10 2.91 7.93
C ILE A 18 4.08 3.90 6.79
N VAL A 19 4.74 3.56 5.68
CA VAL A 19 4.85 4.45 4.52
C VAL A 19 4.10 3.86 3.36
N CYS A 20 3.35 4.71 2.67
CA CYS A 20 2.67 4.40 1.42
C CYS A 20 3.69 4.17 0.32
N ASN A 21 3.59 3.02 -0.34
CA ASN A 21 4.29 2.73 -1.57
C ASN A 21 3.54 3.35 -2.76
N THR A 22 3.81 4.64 -2.99
CA THR A 22 3.28 5.38 -4.14
C THR A 22 3.68 4.73 -5.48
N GLY A 23 4.88 4.14 -5.58
CA GLY A 23 5.34 3.50 -6.81
C GLY A 23 4.52 2.28 -7.22
N MET A 24 4.19 1.42 -6.26
CA MET A 24 3.36 0.23 -6.52
C MET A 24 1.95 0.61 -6.99
N PHE A 25 1.41 1.73 -6.50
CA PHE A 25 0.12 2.26 -6.93
C PHE A 25 0.14 2.67 -8.42
N TYR A 26 1.16 3.41 -8.85
CA TYR A 26 1.31 3.82 -10.25
C TYR A 26 1.60 2.62 -11.16
N PHE A 27 2.47 1.70 -10.75
CA PHE A 27 2.79 0.49 -11.52
C PHE A 27 1.54 -0.35 -11.82
N ARG A 28 0.69 -0.57 -10.81
CA ARG A 28 -0.60 -1.25 -10.98
C ARG A 28 -1.51 -0.54 -11.97
N ASN A 29 -1.62 0.79 -11.88
CA ASN A 29 -2.48 1.56 -12.79
C ASN A 29 -1.99 1.48 -14.23
N ILE A 30 -0.68 1.50 -14.46
CA ILE A 30 -0.11 1.33 -15.80
C ILE A 30 -0.47 -0.05 -16.36
N ILE A 31 -0.32 -1.13 -15.58
CA ILE A 31 -0.72 -2.48 -16.01
C ILE A 31 -2.21 -2.57 -16.28
N ALA A 32 -3.05 -1.96 -15.44
CA ALA A 32 -4.50 -1.95 -15.64
C ALA A 32 -4.90 -1.24 -16.93
N ILE A 33 -4.32 -0.06 -17.19
CA ILE A 33 -4.57 0.69 -18.43
C ILE A 33 -4.04 -0.10 -19.64
N ALA A 34 -2.84 -0.67 -19.55
CA ALA A 34 -2.27 -1.50 -20.61
C ALA A 34 -3.14 -2.72 -20.93
N GLY A 35 -3.69 -3.39 -19.90
CA GLY A 35 -4.62 -4.51 -20.08
C GLY A 35 -5.93 -4.10 -20.76
N VAL A 36 -6.50 -2.95 -20.39
CA VAL A 36 -7.70 -2.39 -21.04
C VAL A 36 -7.42 -2.08 -22.52
N VAL A 37 -6.30 -1.42 -22.82
CA VAL A 37 -5.88 -1.11 -24.19
C VAL A 37 -5.66 -2.39 -25.01
N ALA A 38 -4.98 -3.39 -24.44
CA ALA A 38 -4.77 -4.69 -25.09
C ALA A 38 -6.10 -5.40 -25.40
N CYS A 39 -7.11 -5.24 -24.54
CA CYS A 39 -8.45 -5.76 -24.76
C CYS A 39 -9.13 -5.08 -25.97
N PHE A 40 -9.02 -3.74 -26.08
CA PHE A 40 -9.54 -2.99 -27.23
C PHE A 40 -8.87 -3.36 -28.55
N LEU A 41 -7.58 -3.72 -28.52
CA LEU A 41 -6.82 -4.18 -29.69
C LEU A 41 -7.04 -5.67 -30.01
N ASN A 42 -7.94 -6.35 -29.31
CA ASN A 42 -8.21 -7.79 -29.42
C ASN A 42 -6.96 -8.67 -29.21
N GLN A 43 -5.99 -8.20 -28.42
CA GLN A 43 -4.77 -8.93 -28.08
C GLN A 43 -4.98 -9.78 -26.83
N VAL A 44 -5.73 -10.88 -26.98
CA VAL A 44 -6.16 -11.76 -25.88
C VAL A 44 -5.00 -12.28 -25.04
N ALA A 45 -3.87 -12.63 -25.65
CA ALA A 45 -2.69 -13.12 -24.93
C ALA A 45 -2.10 -12.06 -23.98
N ILE A 46 -1.99 -10.81 -24.44
CA ILE A 46 -1.42 -9.70 -23.66
C ILE A 46 -2.39 -9.28 -22.55
N ALA A 47 -3.70 -9.26 -22.84
CA ALA A 47 -4.73 -9.00 -21.86
C ALA A 47 -4.73 -10.07 -20.74
N ALA A 48 -4.58 -11.35 -21.09
CA ALA A 48 -4.50 -12.44 -20.13
C ALA A 48 -3.27 -12.33 -19.20
N ILE A 49 -2.10 -11.96 -19.74
CA ILE A 49 -0.89 -11.74 -18.95
C ILE A 49 -1.06 -10.55 -18.00
N CYS A 50 -1.66 -9.45 -18.47
CA CYS A 50 -1.96 -8.30 -17.62
C CYS A 50 -2.91 -8.67 -16.48
N LEU A 51 -3.94 -9.47 -16.77
CA LEU A 51 -4.89 -9.95 -15.78
C LEU A 51 -4.22 -10.85 -14.74
N ALA A 52 -3.41 -11.82 -15.18
CA ALA A 52 -2.68 -12.73 -14.28
C ALA A 52 -1.72 -11.95 -13.36
N THR A 53 -1.03 -10.93 -13.89
CA THR A 53 -0.13 -10.07 -13.12
C THR A 53 -0.90 -9.25 -12.08
N LEU A 54 -2.07 -8.70 -12.44
CA LEU A 54 -2.94 -7.98 -11.51
C LEU A 54 -3.48 -8.88 -10.41
N VAL A 55 -3.90 -10.10 -10.74
CA VAL A 55 -4.38 -11.09 -9.76
C VAL A 55 -3.27 -11.47 -8.79
N PHE A 56 -2.06 -11.71 -9.28
CA PHE A 56 -0.91 -12.02 -8.43
C PHE A 56 -0.57 -10.86 -7.49
N LEU A 57 -0.56 -9.62 -8.00
CA LEU A 57 -0.38 -8.42 -7.20
C LEU A 57 -1.48 -8.30 -6.13
N LEU A 58 -2.73 -8.53 -6.49
CA LEU A 58 -3.86 -8.46 -5.56
C LEU A 58 -3.76 -9.53 -4.46
N TYR A 59 -3.35 -10.75 -4.80
CA TYR A 59 -3.14 -11.82 -3.82
C TYR A 59 -2.05 -11.43 -2.80
N LYS A 60 -0.91 -10.91 -3.29
CA LYS A 60 0.17 -10.41 -2.41
C LYS A 60 -0.28 -9.23 -1.55
N PHE A 61 -1.14 -8.36 -2.10
CA PHE A 61 -1.74 -7.26 -1.37
C PHE A 61 -2.53 -7.78 -0.17
N ILE A 62 -3.55 -8.61 -0.42
CA ILE A 62 -4.46 -9.13 0.62
C ILE A 62 -3.66 -9.81 1.74
N ALA A 63 -2.70 -10.67 1.38
CA ALA A 63 -1.90 -11.41 2.36
C ALA A 63 -1.05 -10.52 3.29
N LYS A 64 -0.50 -9.42 2.80
CA LYS A 64 0.38 -8.53 3.61
C LYS A 64 -0.36 -7.35 4.24
N GLU A 65 -1.35 -6.81 3.56
CA GLU A 65 -2.03 -5.58 3.96
C GLU A 65 -3.09 -5.79 5.02
N GLU A 66 -3.74 -6.95 5.08
CA GLU A 66 -4.74 -7.19 6.11
C GLU A 66 -4.18 -6.97 7.51
N ILE A 67 -2.95 -7.39 7.76
CA ILE A 67 -2.29 -7.23 9.06
C ILE A 67 -2.01 -5.75 9.33
N ILE A 68 -1.45 -5.03 8.36
CA ILE A 68 -1.07 -3.61 8.49
C ILE A 68 -2.31 -2.71 8.62
N ILE A 69 -3.34 -2.92 7.79
CA ILE A 69 -4.60 -2.18 7.85
C ILE A 69 -5.33 -2.48 9.15
N LYS A 70 -5.38 -3.72 9.63
CA LYS A 70 -5.97 -4.06 10.93
C LYS A 70 -5.21 -3.37 12.07
N GLU A 71 -3.88 -3.33 12.01
CA GLU A 71 -3.04 -2.63 13.00
C GLU A 71 -3.31 -1.11 12.99
N ILE A 72 -3.36 -0.49 11.81
CA ILE A 72 -3.70 0.93 11.64
C ILE A 72 -5.12 1.22 12.14
N LYS A 73 -6.11 0.41 11.75
CA LYS A 73 -7.52 0.62 12.11
C LYS A 73 -7.76 0.43 13.60
N SER A 74 -7.07 -0.53 14.22
CA SER A 74 -7.11 -0.77 15.67
C SER A 74 -6.50 0.39 16.46
N GLN A 75 -5.32 0.86 16.05
CA GLN A 75 -4.61 1.97 16.70
C GLN A 75 -5.31 3.33 16.48
N GLY A 76 -5.77 3.58 15.25
CA GLY A 76 -6.50 4.80 14.90
C GLY A 76 -7.87 4.91 15.57
N GLY A 77 -8.55 3.79 15.82
CA GLY A 77 -9.85 3.75 16.50
C GLY A 77 -9.76 3.86 18.02
N LYS A 78 -8.70 3.36 18.64
CA LYS A 78 -8.53 3.43 20.11
C LYS A 78 -7.84 4.70 20.59
N ASN A 79 -6.97 5.33 19.78
CA ASN A 79 -6.02 6.30 20.30
C ASN A 79 -5.40 7.20 19.20
N SER A 80 -6.23 8.05 18.57
CA SER A 80 -5.81 8.99 17.50
C SER A 80 -4.67 9.95 17.90
N LYS A 81 -4.47 10.20 19.20
CA LYS A 81 -3.35 11.01 19.72
C LYS A 81 -1.96 10.40 19.48
N PHE A 82 -1.88 9.10 19.18
CA PHE A 82 -0.62 8.37 18.97
C PHE A 82 -0.36 8.04 17.49
N MET A 83 -1.21 8.55 16.59
CA MET A 83 -1.13 8.33 15.15
C MET A 83 -1.01 9.67 14.44
N SER A 84 0.11 9.89 13.76
CA SER A 84 0.34 11.10 12.96
C SER A 84 0.35 10.74 11.48
N TYR A 85 -0.36 11.54 10.68
CA TYR A 85 -0.42 11.41 9.24
C TYR A 85 0.36 12.56 8.61
N SER A 86 1.22 12.26 7.63
CA SER A 86 1.97 13.26 6.89
C SER A 86 2.12 12.86 5.42
N GLY A 87 2.21 13.81 4.51
CA GLY A 87 2.40 13.57 3.08
C GLY A 87 1.13 13.21 2.31
N ASN A 88 1.29 12.75 1.07
CA ASN A 88 0.21 12.46 0.13
C ASN A 88 0.40 11.08 -0.51
N LYS A 89 -0.69 10.32 -0.63
CA LYS A 89 -0.76 8.99 -1.26
C LYS A 89 -0.34 8.97 -2.74
N TYR A 90 -0.34 10.12 -3.40
CA TYR A 90 0.05 10.26 -4.80
C TYR A 90 1.45 10.89 -4.99
N SER A 91 2.12 11.30 -3.91
CA SER A 91 3.44 11.94 -4.03
C SER A 91 4.55 10.91 -3.87
N PHE A 92 5.51 10.93 -4.80
CA PHE A 92 6.75 10.15 -4.68
C PHE A 92 7.76 10.83 -3.74
N LYS A 93 7.77 12.17 -3.70
CA LYS A 93 8.70 12.96 -2.89
C LYS A 93 8.30 12.97 -1.42
N ASN A 94 6.99 13.10 -1.16
CA ASN A 94 6.41 13.09 0.19
C ASN A 94 5.28 12.05 0.26
N PRO A 95 5.59 10.74 0.22
CA PRO A 95 4.58 9.70 0.28
C PRO A 95 3.82 9.73 1.60
N LEU A 96 2.55 9.34 1.56
CA LEU A 96 1.71 9.27 2.77
C LEU A 96 2.40 8.39 3.82
N THR A 97 2.68 8.96 4.97
CA THR A 97 3.41 8.34 6.07
C THR A 97 2.54 8.41 7.31
N ILE A 98 2.35 7.25 7.94
CA ILE A 98 1.58 7.06 9.15
C ILE A 98 2.57 6.66 10.24
N THR A 99 2.80 7.54 11.19
CA THR A 99 3.66 7.24 12.35
C THR A 99 2.77 6.79 13.48
N ILE A 100 3.02 5.59 13.99
CA ILE A 100 2.33 4.99 15.13
C ILE A 100 3.32 4.92 16.30
N ILE A 101 2.95 5.53 17.43
CA ILE A 101 3.65 5.36 18.69
C ILE A 101 2.98 4.20 19.43
N ASN A 102 3.61 3.03 19.39
CA ASN A 102 3.19 1.87 20.16
C ASN A 102 3.47 2.10 21.64
N GLN A 103 2.40 2.30 22.42
CA GLN A 103 2.43 2.11 23.87
C GLN A 103 2.39 0.61 24.17
N ASN A 104 3.53 -0.08 24.03
CA ASN A 104 3.69 -1.31 24.79
C ASN A 104 3.98 -0.90 26.24
N ASN A 105 2.99 -1.09 27.11
CA ASN A 105 3.18 -1.31 28.54
C ASN A 105 3.16 -2.84 28.75
#